data_AF-A0A9D6UVK5-F1
#
_entry.id   AF-A0A9D6UVK5-F1
#
_cell.length_a   1.000
_cell.length_b   1.000
_cell.length_c   1.000
_cell.angle_alpha   90.00
_cell.angle_beta   90.00
_cell.angle_gamma   90.00
#
_symmetry.space_group_name_H-M   'P 1'
#
loop_
_entity.id
_entity.type
_entity.pdbx_description
1 polymer ?
#
loop_
_entity_poly.entity_id
_entity_poly.type
_entity_poly.pdbx_seq_one_letter_code
_entity_poly.pdbx_strand_id
1 'polypeptide(L)' 'MSNKFMADVRRPGREVMEALAREKVYIGRTWPSWPQHVRVTVGTREEMEIFKAALGRVMA' A
#
# COMPACT_ATOMS: atom_id res chain seq x y z
N MET A 1 6.19 -10.64 -16.41
CA MET A 1 6.91 -10.18 -15.21
C MET A 1 5.91 -9.56 -14.24
N SER A 2 5.89 -9.96 -12.97
CA SER A 2 4.99 -9.37 -11.97
C SER A 2 5.66 -8.13 -11.36
N ASN A 3 5.21 -6.94 -11.74
CA ASN A 3 5.63 -5.66 -11.16
C ASN A 3 4.85 -5.34 -9.88
N LYS A 4 4.61 -6.33 -9.01
CA LYS A 4 3.80 -6.15 -7.81
C LYS A 4 4.21 -7.09 -6.71
N PHE A 5 4.07 -6.63 -5.47
CA PHE A 5 4.31 -7.40 -4.27
C PHE A 5 3.14 -7.28 -3.29
N MET A 6 3.07 -8.22 -2.36
CA MET A 6 2.14 -8.16 -1.24
C MET A 6 2.92 -7.64 -0.04
N ALA A 7 2.44 -6.57 0.59
CA ALA A 7 3.02 -6.00 1.81
C ALA A 7 2.11 -6.34 2.99
N ASP A 8 2.65 -6.97 4.03
CA ASP A 8 1.98 -7.09 5.31
C ASP A 8 2.09 -5.76 6.06
N VAL A 9 0.93 -5.14 6.33
CA VAL A 9 0.86 -3.83 7.00
C VAL A 9 0.49 -3.93 8.48
N ARG A 10 0.38 -5.16 9.04
CA ARG A 10 0.03 -5.45 10.46
C ARG A 10 -1.24 -4.77 10.98
N ARG A 11 -2.04 -4.21 10.08
CA ARG A 11 -3.31 -3.50 10.29
C ARG A 11 -4.31 -3.99 9.24
N PRO A 12 -5.62 -3.72 9.39
CA PRO A 12 -6.58 -4.03 8.33
C PRO A 12 -6.16 -3.34 7.01
N GLY A 13 -5.86 -4.13 5.97
CA GLY A 13 -5.33 -3.63 4.71
C GLY A 13 -6.24 -2.61 4.03
N ARG A 14 -7.56 -2.73 4.26
CA ARG A 14 -8.55 -1.75 3.81
C ARG A 14 -8.36 -0.38 4.45
N GLU A 15 -8.08 -0.33 5.75
CA GLU A 15 -7.88 0.92 6.48
C GLU A 15 -6.60 1.62 5.99
N VAL A 16 -5.53 0.86 5.77
CA VAL A 16 -4.27 1.37 5.21
C VAL A 16 -4.46 1.85 3.76
N MET A 17 -5.24 1.12 2.96
CA MET A 17 -5.59 1.53 1.60
C MET A 17 -6.38 2.85 1.59
N GLU A 18 -7.37 3.01 2.47
CA GLU A 18 -8.16 4.23 2.60
C GLU A 18 -7.29 5.41 3.09
N ALA A 19 -6.37 5.16 4.04
CA ALA A 19 -5.45 6.18 4.54
C ALA A 19 -4.44 6.63 3.46
N LEU A 20 -3.87 5.69 2.70
CA LEU A 20 -2.98 6.03 1.57
C LEU A 20 -3.73 6.76 0.44
N ALA A 21 -5.00 6.43 0.20
CA ALA A 21 -5.82 7.16 -0.76
C ALA A 21 -6.02 8.64 -0.37
N ARG A 22 -6.07 8.96 0.94
CA ARG A 22 -6.10 10.37 1.42
C ARG A 22 -4.79 11.11 1.11
N GLU A 23 -3.67 10.41 1.10
CA GLU A 23 -2.36 10.90 0.66
C GLU A 23 -2.20 10.90 -0.87
N LYS A 24 -3.27 10.65 -1.63
CA LYS A 24 -3.30 10.52 -3.10
C LYS A 24 -2.47 9.35 -3.63
N VAL A 25 -2.16 8.37 -2.78
CA VAL A 25 -1.43 7.14 -3.15
C VAL A 25 -2.41 5.97 -3.22
N TYR A 26 -2.63 5.45 -4.43
CA TYR A 26 -3.59 4.38 -4.67
C TYR A 26 -2.89 3.03 -4.77
N ILE A 27 -3.20 2.14 -3.83
CA ILE A 27 -2.72 0.75 -3.84
C ILE A 27 -3.82 -0.23 -4.27
N GLY A 28 -3.42 -1.44 -4.63
CA GLY A 28 -4.34 -2.49 -5.04
C GLY A 28 -5.18 -3.02 -3.87
N ARG A 29 -6.29 -3.70 -4.22
CA ARG A 29 -7.25 -4.26 -3.26
C ARG A 29 -6.60 -5.19 -2.22
N THR A 30 -7.16 -5.18 -1.02
CA THR A 30 -6.95 -6.20 0.01
C THR A 30 -7.78 -7.45 -0.32
N TRP A 31 -7.30 -8.64 0.04
CA TRP A 31 -8.00 -9.90 -0.23
C TRP A 31 -8.63 -10.45 1.06
N PRO A 32 -9.84 -11.05 1.01
CA PRO A 32 -10.48 -11.60 2.21
C PRO A 32 -9.64 -12.67 2.92
N SER A 33 -8.93 -13.49 2.15
CA SER A 33 -8.04 -14.52 2.70
C SER A 33 -6.83 -13.93 3.42
N TRP A 34 -6.33 -12.77 2.98
CA TRP A 34 -5.19 -12.07 3.57
C TRP A 34 -5.58 -10.64 3.97
N PRO A 35 -6.33 -10.47 5.07
CA PRO A 35 -6.96 -9.20 5.43
C PRO A 35 -5.96 -8.11 5.85
N GLN A 36 -4.74 -8.50 6.21
CA GLN A 36 -3.65 -7.60 6.60
C GLN A 36 -2.64 -7.33 5.48
N HIS A 37 -2.83 -7.94 4.30
CA HIS A 37 -1.90 -7.77 3.19
C HIS A 37 -2.50 -6.88 2.10
N VAL A 38 -1.70 -5.93 1.63
CA VAL A 38 -2.06 -5.04 0.54
C VAL A 38 -1.21 -5.31 -0.70
N ARG A 39 -1.80 -5.16 -1.89
CA ARG A 39 -1.09 -5.38 -3.16
C ARG A 39 -0.52 -4.06 -3.66
N VAL A 40 0.80 -3.95 -3.71
CA VAL A 40 1.50 -2.74 -4.19
C VAL A 40 2.08 -3.03 -5.56
N THR A 41 1.81 -2.15 -6.52
CA THR A 41 2.46 -2.17 -7.84
C THR A 41 3.76 -1.38 -7.75
N VAL A 42 4.86 -1.95 -8.22
CA VAL A 42 6.15 -1.28 -8.35
C VAL A 42 6.14 -0.47 -9.64
N GLY A 43 6.11 0.86 -9.49
CA GLY A 43 6.24 1.82 -10.58
C GLY A 43 7.67 2.33 -10.72
N THR A 44 7.79 3.61 -11.05
CA THR A 44 9.06 4.35 -11.08
C THR A 44 9.64 4.55 -9.67
N ARG A 45 10.93 4.91 -9.61
CA ARG A 45 11.58 5.19 -8.32
C ARG A 45 10.91 6.34 -7.57
N GLU A 46 10.55 7.41 -8.27
CA GLU A 46 9.91 8.60 -7.69
C GLU A 46 8.54 8.27 -7.07
N GLU A 47 7.71 7.47 -7.76
CA GLU A 47 6.44 6.99 -7.21
C GLU A 47 6.65 6.14 -5.95
N MET A 48 7.70 5.30 -5.93
CA MET A 48 8.02 4.47 -4.77
C MET A 48 8.55 5.29 -3.58
N GLU A 49 9.26 6.40 -3.81
CA GLU A 49 9.65 7.33 -2.73
C GLU A 49 8.43 8.02 -2.12
N ILE A 50 7.48 8.47 -2.95
CA ILE A 50 6.21 9.05 -2.48
C ILE A 50 5.42 8.01 -1.67
N PHE A 51 5.32 6.77 -2.17
CA PHE A 51 4.69 5.67 -1.44
C PHE A 51 5.33 5.44 -0.07
N LYS A 52 6.67 5.37 0.01
CA LYS A 52 7.38 5.18 1.29
C LYS A 52 7.08 6.33 2.27
N ALA A 53 7.08 7.57 1.79
CA ALA A 53 6.77 8.73 2.62
C ALA A 53 5.31 8.70 3.11
N ALA A 54 4.35 8.42 2.24
CA ALA A 54 2.94 8.29 2.60
C ALA A 54 2.71 7.13 3.59
N LEU A 55 3.33 5.97 3.33
CA LEU A 55 3.27 4.82 4.23
C LEU A 55 3.83 5.17 5.62
N GLY A 56 4.95 5.89 5.68
CA GLY A 56 5.51 6.40 6.93
C GLY A 56 4.55 7.31 7.70
N ARG A 57 3.79 8.19 7.01
CA ARG A 57 2.77 9.04 7.66
C ARG A 57 1.56 8.25 8.15
N VAL A 58 1.14 7.23 7.41
CA VAL A 58 -0.04 6.39 7.73
C VAL A 58 0.26 5.40 8.86
N MET A 59 1.52 4.95 8.97
CA MET A 59 1.96 3.97 9.97
C MET A 59 2.60 4.59 11.22
N ALA A 60 2.82 5.91 11.24
CA ALA A 60 3.20 6.64 12.46
C ALA A 60 2.05 6.65 13.48
#